data_AF-A0A842LBL7-F1
#
_entry.id   AF-A0A842LBL7-F1
#
_cell.length_a   1.000
_cell.length_b   1.000
_cell.length_c   1.000
_cell.angle_alpha   90.00
_cell.angle_beta   90.00
_cell.angle_gamma   90.00
#
_symmetry.space_group_name_H-M   'P 1'
#
loop_
_entity.id
_entity.type
_entity.pdbx_description
1 polymer ?
#
loop_
_entity_poly.entity_id
_entity_poly.type
_entity_poly.pdbx_seq_one_letter_code
_entity_poly.pdbx_strand_id
1 'polypeptide(L)'
;MNKKSQDFGITTGTAATAAAVASILHLKGKNNIKKVSVDTPHGKLEVDIKTVEKFSDNKARASVIKRPYNDPDVTVNIDIITTVQLNRSSKIIIKGGEGVGTVTKPGLPVPPGEPAINPTPKKMIKENIKKYLSPEEGAT
;
A
#
# COMPACT_ATOMS: atom_id res chain seq x y z
N MET A 1 20.98 16.55 24.27
CA MET A 1 20.62 15.12 24.35
C MET A 1 20.09 14.69 22.99
N ASN A 2 20.90 13.98 22.22
CA ASN A 2 20.53 13.47 20.89
C ASN A 2 19.40 12.45 21.03
N LYS A 3 18.21 12.77 20.54
CA LYS A 3 17.18 11.75 20.27
C LYS A 3 17.80 10.79 19.26
N LYS A 4 18.22 9.59 19.71
CA LYS A 4 18.48 8.47 18.80
C LYS A 4 17.24 8.35 17.92
N SER A 5 17.40 8.49 16.60
CA SER A 5 16.39 8.09 15.62
C SER A 5 16.05 6.64 15.97
N GLN A 6 14.87 6.41 16.53
CA GLN A 6 14.32 5.08 16.55
C GLN A 6 13.97 4.81 15.10
N ASP A 7 14.75 3.97 14.43
CA ASP A 7 14.46 3.55 13.06
C ASP A 7 13.17 2.73 13.10
N PHE A 8 12.03 3.41 12.97
CA PHE A 8 10.73 2.78 12.90
C PHE A 8 10.64 2.03 11.57
N GLY A 9 10.46 0.71 11.64
CA GLY A 9 10.14 -0.06 10.46
C GLY A 9 8.77 0.30 9.89
N ILE A 10 8.58 0.04 8.60
CA ILE A 10 7.27 0.18 7.97
C ILE A 10 6.44 -1.08 8.23
N THR A 11 5.14 -0.91 8.50
CA THR A 11 4.21 -2.04 8.54
C THR A 11 3.90 -2.54 7.12
N THR A 12 3.37 -3.75 7.00
CA THR A 12 2.85 -4.27 5.71
C THR A 12 1.77 -3.37 5.11
N GLY A 13 0.90 -2.78 5.95
CA GLY A 13 -0.11 -1.82 5.52
C GLY A 13 0.49 -0.53 4.96
N THR A 14 1.56 -0.02 5.57
CA THR A 14 2.29 1.14 5.08
C THR A 14 2.97 0.83 3.74
N ALA A 15 3.61 -0.33 3.61
CA ALA A 15 4.24 -0.77 2.37
C ALA A 15 3.22 -0.92 1.22
N ALA A 16 2.08 -1.57 1.49
CA ALA A 16 0.99 -1.71 0.51
C ALA A 16 0.41 -0.36 0.08
N THR A 17 0.28 0.59 1.02
CA THR A 17 -0.17 1.97 0.76
C THR A 17 0.83 2.71 -0.13
N ALA A 18 2.12 2.63 0.17
CA ALA A 18 3.17 3.25 -0.64
C ALA A 18 3.21 2.67 -2.06
N ALA A 19 3.11 1.35 -2.22
CA ALA A 19 3.02 0.71 -3.52
C ALA A 19 1.77 1.16 -4.30
N ALA A 20 0.62 1.31 -3.64
CA ALA A 20 -0.60 1.81 -4.29
C ALA A 20 -0.43 3.25 -4.81
N VAL A 21 0.15 4.13 -3.99
CA VAL A 21 0.43 5.53 -4.36
C VAL A 21 1.41 5.60 -5.52
N ALA A 22 2.51 4.84 -5.46
CA ALA A 22 3.50 4.79 -6.53
C ALA A 22 2.87 4.33 -7.86
N SER A 23 2.02 3.31 -7.83
CA SER A 23 1.31 2.81 -9.01
C SER A 23 0.43 3.89 -9.64
N ILE A 24 -0.35 4.63 -8.83
CA ILE A 24 -1.22 5.69 -9.35
C ILE A 24 -0.42 6.88 -9.88
N LEU A 25 0.60 7.32 -9.14
CA LEU A 25 1.48 8.39 -9.61
C LEU A 25 2.09 8.05 -10.97
N HIS A 26 2.46 6.78 -11.17
CA HIS A 26 2.99 6.31 -12.45
C HIS A 26 1.94 6.33 -13.56
N LEU A 27 0.71 5.89 -13.27
CA LEU A 27 -0.42 6.02 -14.21
C LEU A 27 -0.76 7.49 -14.53
N LYS A 28 -0.51 8.41 -13.61
CA LYS A 28 -0.65 9.87 -13.81
C LYS A 28 0.56 10.51 -14.49
N GLY A 29 1.48 9.71 -15.03
CA GLY A 29 2.60 10.19 -15.85
C GLY A 29 3.88 10.50 -15.08
N LYS A 30 3.94 10.24 -13.77
CA LYS A 30 5.18 10.40 -13.00
C LYS A 30 6.12 9.20 -13.27
N ASN A 31 7.33 9.48 -13.73
CA ASN A 31 8.34 8.46 -14.01
C ASN A 31 9.41 8.40 -12.92
N ASN A 32 10.24 7.34 -12.90
CA ASN A 32 11.40 7.19 -12.02
C ASN A 32 11.08 7.37 -10.51
N ILE A 33 9.94 6.83 -10.06
CA ILE A 33 9.51 6.94 -8.67
C ILE A 33 10.38 6.03 -7.79
N LYS A 34 11.29 6.64 -7.00
CA LYS A 34 12.15 5.92 -6.03
C LYS A 34 11.62 5.98 -4.59
N LYS A 35 10.82 6.99 -4.28
CA LYS A 35 10.22 7.22 -2.96
C LYS A 35 8.84 7.83 -3.11
N VAL A 36 7.97 7.55 -2.14
CA VAL A 36 6.68 8.22 -1.98
C VAL A 36 6.47 8.63 -0.52
N SER A 37 5.74 9.73 -0.31
CA SER A 37 5.28 10.12 1.02
C SER A 37 3.84 9.65 1.20
N VAL A 38 3.57 8.94 2.29
CA VAL A 38 2.22 8.46 2.65
C VAL A 38 1.82 8.96 4.03
N ASP A 39 0.53 9.25 4.19
CA ASP A 39 -0.06 9.53 5.49
C ASP A 39 -0.32 8.21 6.23
N THR A 40 0.11 8.16 7.48
CA THR A 40 -0.12 7.05 8.41
C THR A 40 -0.81 7.57 9.67
N PRO A 41 -1.36 6.69 10.53
CA PRO A 41 -1.92 7.09 11.83
C PRO A 41 -0.94 7.85 12.73
N HIS A 42 0.37 7.68 12.50
CA HIS A 42 1.44 8.32 13.28
C HIS A 42 2.09 9.50 12.56
N GLY A 43 1.49 9.98 11.47
CA GLY A 43 2.01 11.08 10.64
C GLY A 43 2.51 10.62 9.27
N LYS A 44 3.24 11.50 8.60
CA LYS A 44 3.79 11.22 7.26
C LYS A 44 5.04 10.37 7.33
N LEU A 45 5.15 9.43 6.40
CA LEU A 45 6.33 8.59 6.25
C LEU A 45 6.79 8.58 4.80
N GLU A 46 8.11 8.71 4.58
CA GLU A 46 8.72 8.43 3.29
C GLU A 46 9.05 6.96 3.17
N VAL A 47 8.67 6.35 2.05
CA VAL A 47 8.85 4.93 1.79
C VAL A 47 9.57 4.74 0.47
N ASP A 48 10.64 3.95 0.48
CA ASP A 48 11.36 3.54 -0.72
C ASP A 48 10.50 2.61 -1.58
N ILE A 49 10.49 2.87 -2.88
CA ILE A 49 9.83 2.02 -3.87
C ILE A 49 10.88 1.17 -4.57
N LYS A 50 10.69 -0.15 -4.56
CA LYS A 50 11.61 -1.10 -5.18
C LYS A 50 11.43 -1.11 -6.70
N THR A 51 10.21 -1.36 -7.17
CA THR A 51 9.87 -1.33 -8.60
C THR A 51 8.54 -0.64 -8.84
N VAL A 52 8.37 -0.07 -10.04
CA VAL A 52 7.10 0.37 -10.58
C VAL A 52 7.04 -0.01 -12.06
N GLU A 53 5.96 -0.66 -12.47
CA GLU A 53 5.76 -1.19 -13.80
C GLU A 53 4.37 -0.83 -14.32
N LYS A 54 4.27 -0.35 -15.56
CA LYS A 54 3.01 -0.06 -16.24
C LYS A 54 2.66 -1.22 -17.17
N PHE A 55 1.46 -1.78 -17.01
CA PHE A 55 0.93 -2.84 -17.87
C PHE A 55 0.00 -2.30 -18.97
N SER A 56 -0.68 -1.19 -18.71
CA SER A 56 -1.54 -0.48 -19.66
C SER A 56 -1.74 0.97 -19.20
N ASP A 57 -2.46 1.78 -19.99
CA ASP A 57 -2.77 3.17 -19.63
C ASP A 57 -3.56 3.36 -18.35
N ASN A 58 -4.23 2.32 -17.87
CA ASN A 58 -4.99 2.35 -16.63
C ASN A 58 -4.54 1.30 -15.61
N LYS A 59 -3.45 0.55 -15.84
CA LYS A 59 -3.00 -0.50 -14.94
C LYS A 59 -1.50 -0.46 -14.70
N ALA A 60 -1.11 -0.37 -13.44
CA ALA A 60 0.28 -0.39 -13.01
C ALA A 60 0.44 -1.17 -11.70
N ARG A 61 1.67 -1.56 -11.40
CA ARG A 61 2.05 -2.25 -10.17
C ARG A 61 3.30 -1.62 -9.60
N ALA A 62 3.39 -1.60 -8.29
CA ALA A 62 4.61 -1.27 -7.59
C ALA A 62 4.87 -2.26 -6.48
N SER A 63 6.12 -2.27 -6.02
CA SER A 63 6.61 -3.15 -4.98
C SER A 63 7.42 -2.38 -3.93
N VAL A 64 7.30 -2.81 -2.68
CA VAL A 64 8.02 -2.25 -1.53
C VAL A 64 8.53 -3.39 -0.68
N ILE A 65 9.84 -3.41 -0.43
CA ILE A 65 10.45 -4.37 0.49
C ILE A 65 10.30 -3.84 1.91
N LYS A 66 9.70 -4.64 2.80
CA LYS A 66 9.69 -4.34 4.22
C LYS A 66 11.08 -4.61 4.82
N ARG A 67 11.94 -3.60 4.81
CA ARG A 67 13.31 -3.70 5.32
C ARG A 67 13.34 -4.09 6.81
N PRO A 68 14.41 -4.75 7.28
CA PRO A 68 14.57 -5.09 8.69
C PRO A 68 14.50 -3.85 9.58
N TYR A 69 13.89 -3.99 10.74
CA TYR A 69 13.98 -3.04 11.84
C TYR A 69 14.11 -3.81 13.15
N ASN A 70 14.35 -3.12 14.27
CA ASN A 70 14.63 -3.73 15.58
C ASN A 70 13.38 -4.35 16.23
N ASP A 71 12.76 -5.32 15.57
CA ASP A 71 11.58 -6.08 16.01
C ASP A 71 11.61 -7.46 15.31
N PRO A 72 11.43 -8.58 16.02
CA PRO A 72 11.30 -9.91 15.43
C PRO A 72 9.97 -10.04 14.67
N ASP A 73 9.91 -9.41 13.50
CA ASP A 73 8.77 -9.48 12.60
C ASP A 73 9.05 -10.47 11.47
N VAL A 74 8.25 -11.53 11.39
CA VAL A 74 8.34 -12.59 10.38
C VAL A 74 8.14 -12.10 8.95
N THR A 75 7.64 -10.88 8.77
CA THR A 75 7.40 -10.25 7.47
C THR A 75 8.55 -9.37 6.98
N VAL A 76 9.70 -9.39 7.68
CA VAL A 76 10.92 -8.73 7.21
C VAL A 76 11.39 -9.32 5.88
N ASN A 77 11.89 -8.46 4.99
CA ASN A 77 12.32 -8.74 3.62
C ASN A 77 11.23 -9.27 2.69
N ILE A 78 9.97 -9.32 3.13
CA ILE A 78 8.84 -9.62 2.25
C ILE A 78 8.67 -8.47 1.25
N ASP A 79 8.50 -8.84 -0.01
CA ASP A 79 8.16 -7.93 -1.09
C ASP A 79 6.64 -7.73 -1.12
N ILE A 80 6.20 -6.53 -0.75
CA ILE A 80 4.78 -6.16 -0.73
C ILE A 80 4.43 -5.53 -2.06
N ILE A 81 3.57 -6.21 -2.81
CA ILE A 81 3.21 -5.83 -4.17
C ILE A 81 1.76 -5.34 -4.18
N THR A 82 1.54 -4.16 -4.77
CA THR A 82 0.19 -3.64 -5.02
C THR A 82 0.04 -3.38 -6.52
N THR A 83 -1.03 -3.91 -7.11
CA THR A 83 -1.45 -3.57 -8.47
C THR A 83 -2.65 -2.63 -8.37
N VAL A 84 -2.64 -1.56 -9.14
CA VAL A 84 -3.77 -0.63 -9.25
C VAL A 84 -4.30 -0.64 -10.67
N GLN A 85 -5.62 -0.72 -10.80
CA GLN A 85 -6.33 -0.50 -12.04
C GLN A 85 -7.33 0.67 -11.91
N LEU A 86 -7.06 1.77 -12.61
CA LEU A 86 -7.95 2.92 -12.70
C LEU A 86 -9.20 2.57 -13.51
N ASN A 87 -10.34 3.06 -13.05
CA ASN A 87 -11.65 2.86 -13.67
C ASN A 87 -12.55 4.10 -13.46
N ARG A 88 -13.79 4.07 -13.97
CA ARG A 88 -14.77 5.17 -13.86
C ARG A 88 -15.90 4.88 -12.87
N SER A 89 -15.65 4.08 -11.83
CA SER A 89 -16.69 3.68 -10.87
C SER A 89 -16.90 4.66 -9.72
N SER A 90 -16.05 5.68 -9.59
CA SER A 90 -15.93 6.55 -8.40
C SER A 90 -15.72 5.79 -7.08
N LYS A 91 -15.38 4.50 -7.15
CA LYS A 91 -15.19 3.62 -5.98
C LYS A 91 -13.77 3.12 -5.92
N ILE A 92 -13.26 3.01 -4.69
CA ILE A 92 -12.00 2.32 -4.40
C ILE A 92 -12.32 0.96 -3.80
N ILE A 93 -12.00 -0.08 -4.56
CA ILE A 93 -12.16 -1.48 -4.18
C ILE A 93 -10.78 -2.02 -3.82
N ILE A 94 -10.66 -2.75 -2.70
CA ILE A 94 -9.41 -3.40 -2.31
C ILE A 94 -9.64 -4.89 -2.31
N LYS A 95 -8.81 -5.63 -3.04
CA LYS A 95 -8.86 -7.09 -3.13
C LYS A 95 -7.59 -7.71 -2.54
N GLY A 96 -7.72 -8.94 -2.04
CA GLY A 96 -6.55 -9.77 -1.73
C GLY A 96 -5.91 -10.26 -3.03
N GLY A 97 -4.61 -10.06 -3.17
CA GLY A 97 -3.80 -10.65 -4.25
C GLY A 97 -3.14 -11.95 -3.79
N GLU A 98 -2.25 -12.47 -4.63
CA GLU A 98 -1.36 -13.57 -4.25
C GLU A 98 -0.58 -13.23 -2.97
N GLY A 99 -0.43 -14.22 -2.08
CA GLY A 99 0.23 -14.05 -0.77
C GLY A 99 -0.64 -13.40 0.31
N VAL A 100 -1.81 -12.85 -0.02
CA VAL A 100 -2.76 -12.34 0.99
C VAL A 100 -3.69 -13.47 1.45
N GLY A 101 -3.60 -13.83 2.73
CA GLY A 101 -4.46 -14.86 3.32
C GLY A 101 -5.95 -14.50 3.28
N THR A 102 -6.81 -15.51 3.41
CA THR A 102 -8.25 -15.34 3.64
C THR A 102 -8.55 -15.63 5.10
N VAL A 103 -9.38 -14.82 5.75
CA VAL A 103 -9.79 -15.09 7.13
C VAL A 103 -10.71 -16.30 7.15
N THR A 104 -10.36 -17.31 7.95
CA THR A 104 -11.12 -18.58 8.03
C THR A 104 -11.87 -18.76 9.34
N LYS A 105 -11.55 -17.97 10.37
CA LYS A 105 -12.14 -18.08 11.72
C LYS A 105 -12.56 -16.71 12.24
N PRO A 106 -13.60 -16.64 13.10
CA PRO A 106 -13.96 -15.42 13.79
C PRO A 106 -12.85 -14.99 14.77
N GLY A 107 -12.90 -13.73 15.22
CA GLY A 107 -11.96 -13.17 16.21
C GLY A 107 -10.93 -12.21 15.63
N LEU A 108 -10.85 -12.08 14.30
CA LEU A 108 -10.11 -11.00 13.65
C LEU A 108 -11.01 -9.78 13.36
N PRO A 109 -10.44 -8.57 13.23
CA PRO A 109 -11.19 -7.37 12.80
C PRO A 109 -11.82 -7.49 11.40
N VAL A 110 -11.42 -8.50 10.63
CA VAL A 110 -11.91 -8.81 9.30
C VAL A 110 -12.73 -10.10 9.40
N PRO A 111 -13.95 -10.16 8.83
CA PRO A 111 -14.82 -11.33 8.98
C PRO A 111 -14.33 -12.53 8.16
N PRO A 112 -14.74 -13.76 8.51
CA PRO A 112 -14.45 -14.95 7.70
C PRO A 112 -14.90 -14.81 6.24
N GLY A 113 -14.09 -15.33 5.31
CA GLY A 113 -14.30 -15.24 3.87
C GLY A 113 -13.68 -14.00 3.20
N GLU A 114 -13.27 -12.99 3.97
CA GLU A 114 -12.64 -11.79 3.43
C GLU A 114 -11.11 -11.88 3.37
N PRO A 115 -10.45 -11.11 2.48
CA PRO A 115 -9.00 -10.96 2.48
C PRO A 115 -8.49 -10.43 3.81
N ALA A 116 -7.44 -11.04 4.36
CA ALA A 116 -6.80 -10.71 5.63
C ALA A 116 -6.03 -9.37 5.60
N ILE A 117 -6.75 -8.30 5.28
CA ILE A 117 -6.28 -6.92 5.24
C ILE A 117 -7.09 -6.13 6.26
N ASN A 118 -6.43 -5.72 7.34
CA ASN A 118 -7.09 -5.05 8.46
C ASN A 118 -7.77 -3.71 8.06
N PRO A 119 -8.77 -3.24 8.83
CA PRO A 119 -9.47 -1.98 8.55
C PRO A 119 -8.55 -0.76 8.44
N THR A 120 -7.54 -0.64 9.31
CA THR A 120 -6.59 0.48 9.29
C THR A 120 -5.78 0.54 7.98
N PRO A 121 -5.09 -0.54 7.53
CA PRO A 121 -4.51 -0.58 6.19
C PRO A 121 -5.49 -0.29 5.05
N LYS A 122 -6.72 -0.83 5.08
CA LYS A 122 -7.73 -0.54 4.06
C LYS A 122 -8.05 0.96 3.98
N LYS A 123 -8.20 1.61 5.15
CA LYS A 123 -8.43 3.06 5.25
C LYS A 123 -7.22 3.84 4.74
N MET A 124 -6.01 3.50 5.18
CA MET A 124 -4.77 4.15 4.74
C MET A 124 -4.60 4.11 3.22
N ILE A 125 -4.81 2.95 2.59
CA ILE A 125 -4.73 2.80 1.13
C ILE A 125 -5.73 3.77 0.48
N LYS A 126 -7.01 3.69 0.86
CA LYS A 126 -8.09 4.51 0.28
C LYS A 126 -7.79 6.00 0.39
N GLU A 127 -7.44 6.48 1.58
CA GLU A 127 -7.22 7.91 1.84
C GLU A 127 -6.01 8.44 1.10
N ASN A 128 -4.92 7.67 1.03
CA ASN A 128 -3.73 8.11 0.31
C ASN A 128 -3.93 8.14 -1.19
N ILE A 129 -4.60 7.14 -1.77
CA ILE A 129 -4.78 7.11 -3.22
C ILE A 129 -5.84 8.09 -3.71
N LYS A 130 -6.88 8.36 -2.90
CA LYS A 130 -7.99 9.26 -3.27
C LYS A 130 -7.51 10.67 -3.62
N LYS A 131 -6.39 11.11 -3.07
CA LYS A 131 -5.76 12.42 -3.36
C LYS A 131 -5.34 12.58 -4.82
N TYR A 132 -5.21 11.47 -5.54
CA TYR A 132 -4.73 11.42 -6.93
C TYR A 132 -5.83 10.99 -7.91
N LEU A 133 -7.07 10.83 -7.44
CA LEU A 133 -8.22 10.47 -8.26
C LEU A 133 -9.13 11.68 -8.44
N SER A 134 -9.63 11.90 -9.66
CA SER A 134 -10.74 12.83 -9.89
C SER A 134 -12.07 12.24 -9.38
N PRO A 135 -13.14 13.05 -9.21
CA PRO A 135 -14.41 12.57 -8.65
C PRO A 135 -15.06 11.40 -9.40
N GLU A 136 -14.89 11.35 -10.73
CA GLU A 136 -15.37 10.28 -11.61
C GLU A 136 -14.44 9.05 -11.65
N GLU A 137 -13.23 9.16 -11.12
CA GLU A 137 -12.26 8.06 -11.09
C GLU A 137 -12.46 7.14 -9.88
N GLY A 138 -12.37 5.85 -10.14
CA GLY A 138 -12.24 4.81 -9.16
C GLY A 138 -10.96 4.00 -9.36
N ALA A 139 -10.71 3.08 -8.45
CA ALA A 139 -9.56 2.18 -8.50
C ALA A 139 -9.93 0.80 -7.96
N THR A 140 -9.27 -0.23 -8.47
CA THR A 140 -9.27 -1.58 -7.88
C THR A 140 -7.83 -2.03 -7.65
#